data_AF-A0A9W3P6R5-F1
#
_entry.id   AF-A0A9W3P6R5-F1
#
_cell.length_a   1.000
_cell.length_b   1.000
_cell.length_c   1.000
_cell.angle_alpha   90.00
_cell.angle_beta   90.00
_cell.angle_gamma   90.00
#
_symmetry.space_group_name_H-M   'P 1'
#
loop_
_entity.id
_entity.type
_entity.pdbx_description
1 polymer ?
#
loop_
_entity_poly.entity_id
_entity_poly.type
_entity_poly.pdbx_seq_one_letter_code
_entity_poly.pdbx_strand_id
1 'polypeptide(L)'
;MFVSERGIALITQTNETRMLTAEDYMKWYNLYIIETDGTVKGVEDDNEILFEGWYDHCVRPDTFKKLAESLNASYDEKTWKAVIDMYEEMTDSKWEE
;
A
#
# COMPACT_ATOMS: atom_id res chain seq x y z
N MET A 1 14.48 9.32 4.06
CA MET A 1 13.94 7.95 4.10
C MET A 1 12.58 8.04 4.75
N PHE A 2 11.53 7.63 4.05
CA PHE A 2 10.18 7.62 4.59
C PHE A 2 9.92 6.31 5.34
N VAL A 3 9.28 6.43 6.50
CA VAL A 3 9.00 5.32 7.43
C VAL A 3 7.56 5.42 7.93
N SER A 4 6.92 4.29 8.23
CA SER A 4 5.63 4.24 8.90
C SER A 4 5.72 4.64 10.38
N GLU A 5 4.57 4.78 11.06
CA GLU A 5 4.51 4.96 12.52
C GLU A 5 5.13 3.80 13.30
N ARG A 6 5.26 2.62 12.66
CA ARG A 6 5.91 1.43 13.24
C ARG A 6 7.43 1.44 13.06
N GLY A 7 7.98 2.46 12.41
CA GLY A 7 9.41 2.57 12.11
C GLY A 7 9.86 1.65 10.97
N ILE A 8 8.94 1.11 10.19
CA ILE A 8 9.23 0.25 9.04
C ILE A 8 9.44 1.14 7.81
N ALA A 9 10.43 0.84 6.98
CA ALA A 9 10.66 1.57 5.75
C ALA A 9 9.45 1.44 4.80
N LEU A 10 9.09 2.52 4.12
CA LEU A 10 8.10 2.46 3.05
C LEU A 10 8.75 2.02 1.73
N ILE A 11 8.00 1.35 0.86
CA ILE A 11 8.52 0.91 -0.45
C ILE A 11 8.89 2.12 -1.31
N THR A 12 8.02 3.14 -1.34
CA THR A 12 8.29 4.41 -2.02
C THR A 12 9.26 5.26 -1.22
N GLN A 13 10.29 5.80 -1.87
CA GLN A 13 11.31 6.68 -1.27
C GLN A 13 11.43 8.04 -1.99
N THR A 14 10.37 8.46 -2.66
CA THR A 14 10.23 9.77 -3.34
C THR A 14 8.89 10.43 -2.97
N ASN A 15 8.79 11.73 -3.20
CA ASN A 15 7.59 12.55 -2.94
C ASN A 15 7.41 13.68 -3.97
N GLU A 16 7.89 13.46 -5.21
CA GLU A 16 7.71 14.41 -6.32
C GLU A 16 6.24 14.75 -6.56
N THR A 17 5.35 13.78 -6.31
CA THR A 17 3.91 13.96 -6.21
C THR A 17 3.42 13.33 -4.90
N ARG A 18 2.11 13.41 -4.63
CA ARG A 18 1.49 12.66 -3.53
C ARG A 18 1.54 11.18 -3.86
N MET A 19 2.18 10.36 -3.02
CA MET A 19 2.44 8.94 -3.30
C MET A 19 1.67 8.03 -2.35
N LEU A 20 0.89 7.09 -2.89
CA LEU A 20 0.38 5.93 -2.17
C LEU A 20 1.45 4.83 -2.16
N THR A 21 1.68 4.25 -0.99
CA THR A 21 2.68 3.20 -0.79
C THR A 21 2.29 2.26 0.35
N ALA A 22 3.11 1.25 0.58
CA ALA A 22 2.98 0.32 1.70
C ALA A 22 4.33 0.15 2.41
N GLU A 23 4.32 -0.54 3.55
CA GLU A 23 5.53 -0.94 4.25
C GLU A 23 6.34 -1.94 3.41
N ASP A 24 7.67 -1.80 3.40
CA ASP A 24 8.59 -2.81 2.88
C ASP A 24 8.72 -3.94 3.90
N TYR A 25 7.63 -4.70 4.03
CA TYR A 25 7.46 -5.75 5.02
C TYR A 25 6.48 -6.80 4.52
N MET A 26 6.63 -8.04 5.00
CA MET A 26 5.86 -9.20 4.53
C MET A 26 4.36 -9.19 4.90
N LYS A 27 3.91 -8.23 5.72
CA LYS A 27 2.51 -8.10 6.15
C LYS A 27 2.13 -6.63 6.32
N TRP A 28 1.07 -6.21 5.65
CA TRP A 28 0.55 -4.86 5.75
C TRP A 28 -0.65 -4.80 6.69
N TYR A 29 -0.61 -3.80 7.56
CA TYR A 29 -1.72 -3.44 8.45
C TYR A 29 -2.31 -2.08 8.10
N ASN A 30 -1.57 -1.29 7.30
CA ASN A 30 -2.02 -0.03 6.76
C ASN A 30 -1.30 0.25 5.42
N LEU A 31 -1.87 1.16 4.63
CA LEU A 31 -1.24 1.81 3.50
C LEU A 31 -0.86 3.25 3.89
N TYR A 32 0.01 3.87 3.12
CA TYR A 32 0.59 5.16 3.49
C TYR A 32 0.55 6.15 2.33
N ILE A 33 0.28 7.41 2.67
CA ILE A 33 0.44 8.55 1.79
C ILE A 33 1.70 9.31 2.19
N ILE A 34 2.60 9.50 1.22
CA ILE A 34 3.69 10.45 1.31
C ILE A 34 3.26 11.73 0.60
N GLU A 35 3.10 12.81 1.36
CA GLU A 35 2.75 14.13 0.85
C GLU A 35 3.97 14.80 0.19
N THR A 36 3.74 15.83 -0.64
CA THR A 36 4.81 16.54 -1.36
C THR A 36 5.75 17.34 -0.45
N ASP A 37 5.32 17.63 0.79
CA ASP A 37 6.17 18.21 1.83
C ASP A 37 7.01 17.17 2.59
N GLY A 38 6.82 15.88 2.29
CA GLY A 38 7.50 14.75 2.92
C GLY A 38 6.78 14.18 4.14
N THR A 39 5.60 14.71 4.49
CA THR A 39 4.77 14.16 5.58
C THR A 39 4.27 12.77 5.19
N VAL A 40 4.38 11.81 6.11
CA VAL A 40 3.80 10.47 5.96
C VAL A 40 2.52 10.37 6.79
N LYS A 41 1.45 9.85 6.18
CA LYS A 41 0.16 9.60 6.83
C LYS A 41 -0.30 8.19 6.53
N GLY A 42 -0.79 7.46 7.53
CA GLY A 42 -1.55 6.24 7.27
C GLY A 42 -2.84 6.58 6.53
N VAL A 43 -3.28 5.68 5.65
CA VAL A 43 -4.64 5.75 5.11
C VAL A 43 -5.60 5.39 6.23
N GLU A 44 -6.71 6.11 6.37
CA GLU A 44 -7.67 5.85 7.43
C GLU A 44 -8.40 4.52 7.18
N ASP A 45 -8.52 3.69 8.21
CA ASP A 45 -9.16 2.37 8.15
C ASP A 45 -10.66 2.44 7.82
N ASP A 46 -11.29 3.60 8.01
CA ASP A 46 -12.70 3.86 7.69
C ASP A 46 -12.92 4.22 6.21
N ASN A 47 -11.87 4.20 5.38
CA ASN A 47 -12.01 4.37 3.94
C ASN A 47 -12.78 3.20 3.33
N GLU A 48 -14.01 3.45 2.89
CA GLU A 48 -14.94 2.43 2.37
C GLU A 48 -14.36 1.58 1.23
N ILE A 49 -13.40 2.13 0.46
CA ILE A 49 -12.72 1.40 -0.62
C ILE A 49 -11.93 0.19 -0.06
N LEU A 50 -11.40 0.31 1.16
CA LEU A 50 -10.59 -0.71 1.80
C LEU A 50 -11.40 -1.84 2.45
N PHE A 51 -12.70 -1.64 2.73
CA PHE A 51 -13.52 -2.59 3.51
C PHE A 51 -13.53 -4.01 2.94
N GLU A 52 -13.62 -4.14 1.61
CA GLU A 52 -13.54 -5.44 0.91
C GLU A 52 -12.23 -5.62 0.13
N GLY A 53 -11.33 -4.65 0.27
CA GLY A 53 -10.08 -4.58 -0.47
C GLY A 53 -8.92 -5.31 0.18
N TRP A 54 -8.98 -5.53 1.49
CA TRP A 54 -7.98 -6.31 2.21
C TRP A 54 -8.17 -7.82 2.00
N TYR A 55 -7.06 -8.52 1.84
CA TYR A 55 -6.97 -9.96 1.75
C TYR A 55 -5.74 -10.42 2.53
N ASP A 56 -5.93 -11.06 3.69
CA ASP A 56 -4.87 -11.56 4.58
C ASP A 56 -3.57 -10.72 4.61
N HIS A 57 -3.62 -9.56 5.28
CA HIS A 57 -2.48 -8.64 5.41
C HIS A 57 -1.91 -8.09 4.08
N CYS A 58 -2.60 -8.22 2.96
CA CYS A 58 -2.28 -7.50 1.73
C CYS A 58 -3.52 -6.83 1.15
N VAL A 59 -3.35 -5.92 0.20
CA VAL A 59 -4.46 -5.24 -0.49
C VAL A 59 -4.61 -5.81 -1.90
N ARG A 60 -5.85 -5.97 -2.35
CA ARG A 60 -6.15 -6.35 -3.73
C ARG A 60 -5.58 -5.31 -4.71
N PRO A 61 -4.98 -5.73 -5.83
CA PRO A 61 -4.41 -4.80 -6.81
C PRO A 61 -5.42 -3.80 -7.39
N ASP A 62 -6.67 -4.22 -7.62
CA ASP A 62 -7.70 -3.33 -8.14
C ASP A 62 -8.19 -2.32 -7.09
N THR A 63 -8.30 -2.73 -5.83
CA THR A 63 -8.55 -1.83 -4.70
C THR A 63 -7.45 -0.81 -4.56
N PHE A 64 -6.18 -1.22 -4.62
CA PHE A 64 -5.05 -0.29 -4.49
C PHE A 64 -5.09 0.83 -5.54
N LYS A 65 -5.44 0.48 -6.79
CA LYS A 65 -5.64 1.46 -7.87
C LYS A 65 -6.79 2.42 -7.59
N LYS A 66 -7.96 1.88 -7.24
CA LYS A 66 -9.14 2.71 -6.89
C LYS A 66 -8.84 3.66 -5.73
N LEU A 67 -8.07 3.18 -4.74
CA LEU A 67 -7.66 3.98 -3.61
C LEU A 67 -6.73 5.12 -4.05
N ALA A 68 -5.71 4.83 -4.86
CA ALA A 68 -4.80 5.83 -5.42
C ALA A 68 -5.56 6.94 -6.18
N GLU A 69 -6.51 6.54 -7.04
CA GLU A 69 -7.39 7.46 -7.78
C GLU A 69 -8.22 8.33 -6.83
N SER A 70 -8.86 7.71 -5.82
CA SER A 70 -9.71 8.43 -4.86
C SER A 70 -8.93 9.44 -4.00
N LEU A 71 -7.67 9.12 -3.69
CA LEU A 71 -6.80 9.96 -2.87
C LEU A 71 -6.02 10.99 -3.70
N ASN A 72 -6.25 11.04 -5.01
CA ASN A 72 -5.48 11.82 -5.98
C ASN A 72 -3.96 11.64 -5.78
N ALA A 73 -3.56 10.38 -5.63
CA ALA A 73 -2.19 9.97 -5.36
C ALA A 73 -1.65 9.08 -6.49
N SER A 74 -0.35 9.22 -6.77
CA SER A 74 0.40 8.32 -7.66
C SER A 74 0.99 7.16 -6.87
N TYR A 75 1.52 6.15 -7.53
CA TYR A 75 2.35 5.12 -6.91
C TYR A 75 3.47 4.76 -7.89
N ASP A 76 4.63 4.35 -7.38
CA ASP A 76 5.76 3.99 -8.23
C ASP A 76 5.72 2.51 -8.65
N GLU A 77 6.56 2.16 -9.62
CA GLU A 77 6.63 0.80 -10.17
C GLU A 77 7.01 -0.22 -9.09
N LYS A 78 7.87 0.16 -8.13
CA LYS A 78 8.28 -0.72 -7.03
C LYS A 78 7.12 -1.07 -6.10
N THR A 79 6.34 -0.06 -5.71
CA THR A 79 5.13 -0.23 -4.91
C THR A 79 4.12 -1.09 -5.65
N TRP A 80 3.89 -0.80 -6.94
CA TRP A 80 2.97 -1.59 -7.74
C TRP A 80 3.39 -3.05 -7.83
N LYS A 81 4.68 -3.32 -8.08
CA LYS A 81 5.21 -4.67 -8.12
C LYS A 81 5.01 -5.39 -6.77
N ALA A 82 5.29 -4.73 -5.64
CA ALA A 82 5.08 -5.32 -4.33
C ALA A 82 3.61 -5.67 -4.05
N VAL A 83 2.67 -4.83 -4.49
CA VAL A 83 1.21 -5.11 -4.39
C VAL A 83 0.83 -6.35 -5.19
N ILE A 84 1.35 -6.50 -6.42
CA ILE A 84 1.11 -7.69 -7.23
C ILE A 84 1.72 -8.93 -6.57
N ASP A 85 3.02 -8.87 -6.26
CA ASP A 85 3.77 -10.02 -5.75
C ASP A 85 3.15 -10.55 -4.44
N MET A 86 2.79 -9.67 -3.50
CA MET A 86 2.19 -10.06 -2.22
C MET A 86 0.77 -10.64 -2.40
N TYR A 87 -0.03 -10.07 -3.30
CA TYR A 87 -1.37 -10.59 -3.55
C TYR A 87 -1.31 -11.98 -4.20
N GLU A 88 -0.45 -12.16 -5.20
CA GLU A 88 -0.21 -13.47 -5.84
C GLU A 88 0.22 -14.50 -4.80
N GLU A 89 1.22 -14.18 -3.96
CA GLU A 89 1.70 -15.07 -2.89
C GLU A 89 0.56 -15.51 -1.95
N MET A 90 -0.28 -14.57 -1.50
CA MET A 90 -1.40 -14.86 -0.58
C MET A 90 -2.54 -15.63 -1.25
N THR A 91 -2.72 -15.51 -2.57
CA THR A 91 -3.77 -16.23 -3.30
C THR A 91 -3.34 -17.60 -3.80
N ASP A 92 -2.07 -17.77 -4.18
CA ASP A 92 -1.52 -19.05 -4.63
C ASP A 92 -1.29 -20.01 -3.46
N SER A 93 -0.87 -19.49 -2.31
CA SER A 93 -0.65 -20.28 -1.08
C SER A 93 -1.90 -20.98 -0.53
N LYS A 94 -3.11 -20.61 -0.97
CA LYS A 94 -4.37 -21.28 -0.56
C LYS A 94 -4.77 -22.48 -1.42
N TRP A 95 -4.03 -22.80 -2.46
CA TRP A 95 -4.31 -23.97 -3.31
C TRP A 95 -3.45 -25.20 -2.97
N GLU A 96 -2.60 -25.12 -1.95
CA GLU A 96 -1.72 -26.22 -1.50
C GLU A 96 -2.15 -26.90 -0.18
N GLU A 97 -3.35 -26.64 0.35
CA GLU A 97 -3.92 -27.35 1.54
C GLU A 97 -5.00 -28.39 1.21
#